data_AF-A0A4V0I686-F1
#
_entry.id   AF-A0A4V0I686-F1
#
_cell.length_a   1.000
_cell.length_b   1.000
_cell.length_c   1.000
_cell.angle_alpha   90.00
_cell.angle_beta   90.00
_cell.angle_gamma   90.00
#
_symmetry.space_group_name_H-M   'P 1'
#
loop_
_entity.id
_entity.type
_entity.pdbx_description
1 polymer ?
#
loop_
_entity_poly.entity_id
_entity_poly.type
_entity_poly.pdbx_seq_one_letter_code
_entity_poly.pdbx_strand_id
1 'polypeptide(L)'
;MTEPDAARLDDYRFQMGRDAGNLALVLDSLTDAMVALNQHLVYYRLGPGDRTAPPPDLAPLLGVLADAKGLVQESLLRLRGSGA
;
A
#
# COMPACT_ATOMS: atom_id res chain seq x y z
N MET A 1 12.96 -1.87 6.40
CA MET A 1 11.80 -2.39 7.15
C MET A 1 11.89 -1.78 8.54
N THR A 2 10.87 -1.06 8.97
CA THR A 2 10.87 -0.46 10.31
C THR A 2 10.62 -1.55 11.36
N GLU A 3 10.97 -1.28 12.62
CA GLU A 3 10.69 -2.21 13.72
C GLU A 3 9.20 -2.60 13.86
N PRO A 4 8.22 -1.68 13.73
CA PRO A 4 6.81 -2.07 13.72
C PRO A 4 6.41 -2.90 12.49
N ASP A 5 7.06 -2.72 11.33
CA ASP A 5 6.80 -3.57 10.16
C ASP A 5 7.27 -5.01 10.38
N ALA A 6 8.37 -5.19 11.11
CA ALA A 6 8.91 -6.51 11.42
C ALA A 6 7.97 -7.30 12.33
N ALA A 7 7.42 -6.65 13.35
CA ALA A 7 6.43 -7.26 14.25
C ALA A 7 5.14 -7.62 13.50
N ARG A 8 4.59 -6.67 12.71
CA ARG A 8 3.42 -6.95 11.85
C ARG A 8 3.66 -8.10 10.89
N LEU A 9 4.85 -8.19 10.31
CA LEU A 9 5.22 -9.29 9.42
C LEU A 9 5.18 -10.65 10.14
N ASP A 10 5.70 -10.71 11.36
CA ASP A 10 5.70 -11.92 12.15
C ASP A 10 4.27 -12.36 12.48
N ASP A 11 3.43 -11.42 12.95
CA ASP A 11 2.01 -11.65 13.22
C ASP A 11 1.27 -12.16 11.98
N TYR A 12 1.47 -11.52 10.82
CA TYR A 12 0.84 -11.95 9.57
C TYR A 12 1.30 -13.32 9.11
N ARG A 13 2.60 -13.64 9.24
CA ARG A 13 3.12 -14.96 8.90
C ARG A 13 2.63 -16.04 9.84
N PHE A 14 2.45 -15.72 11.12
CA PHE A 14 1.86 -16.63 12.08
C PHE A 14 0.40 -16.94 11.74
N GLN A 15 -0.39 -15.91 11.39
CA GLN A 15 -1.82 -16.05 11.13
C GLN A 15 -2.14 -16.69 9.79
N MET A 16 -1.35 -16.42 8.74
CA MET A 16 -1.68 -16.77 7.36
C MET A 16 -0.67 -17.72 6.70
N GLY A 17 0.44 -18.04 7.38
CA GLY A 17 1.57 -18.73 6.78
C GLY A 17 2.54 -17.74 6.09
N ARG A 18 3.73 -18.23 5.74
CA ARG A 18 4.87 -17.38 5.34
C ARG A 18 4.54 -16.47 4.15
N ASP A 19 4.03 -17.04 3.07
CA ASP A 19 3.86 -16.31 1.80
C ASP A 19 2.64 -15.40 1.85
N ALA A 20 1.51 -15.88 2.39
CA ALA A 20 0.33 -15.06 2.59
C ALA A 20 0.59 -13.93 3.60
N GLY A 21 1.38 -14.17 4.64
CA GLY A 21 1.79 -13.13 5.59
C GLY A 21 2.64 -12.03 4.95
N ASN A 22 3.54 -12.38 4.02
CA ASN A 22 4.29 -11.40 3.24
C ASN A 22 3.38 -10.52 2.39
N LEU A 23 2.42 -11.14 1.69
CA LEU A 23 1.47 -10.42 0.84
C LEU A 23 0.53 -9.54 1.66
N ALA A 24 0.12 -9.96 2.86
CA ALA A 24 -0.67 -9.15 3.78
C ALA A 24 0.08 -7.88 4.22
N LEU A 25 1.37 -7.98 4.56
CA LEU A 25 2.17 -6.79 4.89
C LEU A 25 2.31 -5.84 3.70
N VAL A 26 2.53 -6.38 2.49
CA VAL A 26 2.61 -5.56 1.26
C VAL A 26 1.28 -4.87 1.00
N LEU A 27 0.15 -5.54 1.23
CA LEU A 27 -1.19 -4.98 1.05
C LEU A 27 -1.44 -3.78 1.97
N ASP A 28 -1.02 -3.88 3.24
CA ASP A 28 -1.05 -2.76 4.18
C ASP A 28 -0.15 -1.62 3.73
N SER A 29 1.10 -1.93 3.36
CA SER A 29 2.07 -0.94 2.92
C SER A 29 1.58 -0.15 1.69
N LEU A 30 0.93 -0.83 0.74
CA LEU A 30 0.30 -0.19 -0.42
C LEU A 30 -0.88 0.70 0.00
N THR A 31 -1.67 0.26 0.98
CA THR A 31 -2.78 1.05 1.51
C THR A 31 -2.27 2.33 2.19
N ASP A 32 -1.21 2.24 3.00
CA ASP A 32 -0.56 3.37 3.64
C ASP A 32 -0.01 4.37 2.60
N ALA A 33 0.64 3.86 1.55
CA ALA A 33 1.14 4.68 0.45
C ALA A 33 0.01 5.43 -0.30
N MET A 34 -1.11 4.76 -0.57
CA MET A 34 -2.29 5.40 -1.19
C MET A 34 -2.87 6.49 -0.27
N VAL A 35 -2.92 6.27 1.04
CA VAL A 35 -3.38 7.27 2.01
C VAL A 35 -2.47 8.50 2.01
N ALA A 36 -1.14 8.29 2.09
CA ALA A 36 -0.17 9.38 2.08
C ALA A 36 -0.23 10.19 0.76
N LEU A 37 -0.36 9.51 -0.38
CA LEU A 37 -0.49 10.15 -1.69
C LEU A 37 -1.79 10.97 -1.78
N ASN A 38 -2.92 10.41 -1.32
CA ASN A 38 -4.18 11.14 -1.27
C ASN A 38 -4.10 12.38 -0.37
N GLN A 39 -3.49 12.26 0.81
CA GLN A 39 -3.27 13.40 1.69
C GLN A 39 -2.42 14.48 1.01
N HIS A 40 -1.36 14.08 0.31
CA HIS A 40 -0.55 15.02 -0.45
C HIS A 40 -1.39 15.72 -1.54
N LEU A 41 -2.17 14.98 -2.34
CA LEU A 41 -3.01 15.59 -3.38
C LEU A 41 -4.04 16.60 -2.83
N VAL A 42 -4.59 16.34 -1.64
CA VAL A 42 -5.62 17.20 -1.01
C VAL A 42 -5.01 18.40 -0.28
N TYR A 43 -3.95 18.17 0.50
CA TYR A 43 -3.41 19.15 1.43
C TYR A 43 -2.17 19.88 0.93
N TYR A 44 -1.58 19.46 -0.19
CA TYR A 44 -0.45 20.16 -0.76
C TYR A 44 -0.86 21.58 -1.18
N ARG A 45 -0.38 22.53 -0.39
CA ARG A 45 -0.49 23.96 -0.65
C ARG A 45 0.92 24.51 -0.67
N LEU A 46 1.22 25.25 -1.72
CA LEU A 46 2.50 25.91 -1.88
C LEU A 46 2.48 27.31 -1.25
N GLY A 47 3.66 27.81 -0.89
CA GLY A 47 3.83 29.15 -0.37
C GLY A 47 3.53 30.22 -1.42
N PRO A 48 3.45 31.51 -1.04
CA PRO A 48 3.24 32.59 -1.99
C PRO A 48 4.32 32.59 -3.09
N GLY A 49 3.92 32.43 -4.35
CA GLY A 49 4.81 32.47 -5.52
C GLY A 49 5.16 31.12 -6.15
N ASP A 50 4.80 30.01 -5.50
CA ASP A 50 5.07 28.66 -6.00
C ASP A 50 3.87 28.10 -6.81
N ARG A 51 4.15 27.19 -7.77
CA ARG A 51 3.18 26.70 -8.79
C ARG A 51 1.92 26.06 -8.19
N THR A 52 0.78 26.22 -8.87
CA THR A 52 -0.58 26.16 -8.29
C THR A 52 -1.21 24.78 -8.02
N ALA A 53 -0.49 23.67 -8.13
CA ALA A 53 -1.05 22.33 -7.87
C ALA A 53 0.04 21.30 -7.54
N PRO A 54 -0.28 20.21 -6.80
CA PRO A 54 0.61 19.06 -6.72
C PRO A 54 0.97 18.55 -8.12
N PRO A 55 2.18 17.97 -8.31
CA PRO A 55 2.61 17.50 -9.61
C PRO A 55 1.56 16.59 -10.28
N PRO A 56 1.17 16.87 -11.54
CA PRO A 56 0.06 16.17 -12.20
C PRO A 56 0.32 14.68 -12.44
N ASP A 57 1.58 14.26 -12.40
CA ASP A 57 2.06 12.88 -12.48
C ASP A 57 1.73 12.05 -11.22
N LEU A 58 1.30 12.68 -10.12
CA LEU A 58 0.91 11.97 -8.90
C LEU A 58 -0.45 11.29 -8.99
N ALA A 59 -1.40 11.82 -9.78
CA ALA A 59 -2.72 11.22 -9.92
C ALA A 59 -2.68 9.84 -10.63
N PRO A 60 -1.93 9.65 -11.72
CA PRO A 60 -1.74 8.32 -12.33
C PRO A 60 -1.14 7.27 -11.37
N LEU A 61 -0.32 7.68 -10.39
CA LEU A 61 0.27 6.75 -9.42
C LEU A 61 -0.78 6.09 -8.53
N LEU A 62 -1.89 6.76 -8.23
CA LEU A 62 -3.01 6.14 -7.51
C LEU A 62 -3.61 4.96 -8.27
N GLY A 63 -3.71 5.07 -9.60
CA GLY A 63 -4.18 3.97 -10.46
C GLY A 63 -3.24 2.78 -10.37
N VAL A 64 -1.93 3.00 -10.54
CA VAL A 64 -0.91 1.94 -10.45
C VAL A 64 -0.93 1.27 -9.07
N LEU A 65 -1.03 2.05 -7.99
CA LEU A 65 -1.10 1.51 -6.63
C LEU A 65 -2.39 0.72 -6.38
N ALA A 66 -3.53 1.17 -6.91
CA ALA A 66 -4.80 0.46 -6.81
C ALA A 66 -4.77 -0.87 -7.58
N ASP A 67 -4.19 -0.89 -8.77
CA ASP A 67 -4.03 -2.12 -9.58
C ASP A 67 -3.09 -3.11 -8.88
N ALA A 68 -1.94 -2.62 -8.38
CA ALA A 68 -1.00 -3.44 -7.61
C ALA A 68 -1.67 -4.03 -6.35
N LYS A 69 -2.46 -3.21 -5.64
CA LYS A 69 -3.25 -3.65 -4.49
C LYS A 69 -4.19 -4.79 -4.85
N GLY A 70 -4.90 -4.67 -5.96
CA GLY A 70 -5.81 -5.70 -6.46
C GLY A 70 -5.10 -7.03 -6.75
N LEU A 71 -3.96 -7.00 -7.44
CA LEU A 71 -3.16 -8.19 -7.76
C LEU A 71 -2.62 -8.90 -6.50
N VAL A 72 -2.21 -8.12 -5.49
CA VAL A 72 -1.76 -8.67 -4.20
C VAL A 72 -2.93 -9.30 -3.45
N GLN A 73 -4.10 -8.65 -3.41
CA GLN A 73 -5.31 -9.19 -2.80
C GLN A 73 -5.73 -10.51 -3.47
N GLU A 74 -5.76 -10.57 -4.80
CA GLU A 74 -6.08 -11.79 -5.54
C GLU A 74 -5.11 -12.93 -5.20
N SER A 75 -3.81 -12.64 -5.16
CA SER A 75 -2.78 -13.62 -4.84
C SER A 75 -2.90 -14.11 -3.39
N LEU A 76 -3.17 -13.21 -2.45
CA LEU A 76 -3.42 -13.55 -1.05
C LEU A 76 -4.65 -14.47 -0.90
N LEU A 77 -5.75 -14.15 -1.59
CA LEU A 77 -6.97 -14.96 -1.58
C LEU A 77 -6.75 -16.35 -2.18
N ARG A 78 -5.98 -16.46 -3.28
CA ARG A 78 -5.63 -17.76 -3.88
C ARG A 78 -4.78 -18.61 -2.95
N LEU A 79 -3.79 -18.01 -2.28
CA LEU A 79 -2.96 -18.73 -1.30
C LEU A 79 -3.78 -19.22 -0.11
N ARG A 80 -4.74 -18.40 0.36
CA ARG A 80 -5.68 -18.79 1.42
C ARG A 80 -6.61 -19.93 0.99
N GLY A 81 -7.07 -19.92 -0.26
CA GLY A 81 -7.96 -20.93 -0.81
C GLY A 81 -7.27 -22.24 -1.23
N SER A 82 -5.97 -22.19 -1.53
CA SER A 82 -5.17 -23.37 -1.94
C SER A 82 -4.61 -24.16 -0.75
N GLY A 83 -4.84 -23.69 0.48
CA GLY A 83 -4.41 -24.33 1.72
C GLY A 83 -5.49 -25.20 2.41
N ALA A 84 -6.52 -25.66 1.68
CA ALA A 84 -7.57 -26.55 2.17
C ALA A 84 -7.46 -27.95 1.53
#